data_AF-A0A0Q4DH48-F1
#
_entry.id   AF-A0A0Q4DH48-F1
#
_cell.length_a   1.000
_cell.length_b   1.000
_cell.length_c   1.000
_cell.angle_alpha   90.00
_cell.angle_beta   90.00
_cell.angle_gamma   90.00
#
_symmetry.space_group_name_H-M   'P 1'
#
loop_
_entity.id
_entity.type
_entity.pdbx_description
1 polymer ?
#
loop_
_entity_poly.entity_id
_entity_poly.type
_entity_poly.pdbx_seq_one_letter_code
_entity_poly.pdbx_strand_id
1 'polypeptide(L)'
;MDLDALTAARRDEWARLDELGRRKRLSGPDVDELVTRYRAASADLADIKTSAGRTPEGDYVSILLARTRLRLTGVRDNVLRQLPRFFVLQLPAALYRVRWSTLAVTLGFLVVATLVALWISGDPAAVAALGDRSQLQNYADEQFVSYYRENPNAIFAGSVWTNNAWIAAQCVLFGVTGIWPLMVIMQNAVGVGTSAAIMFSFDRGDLFFQFILPHGLLELTAIFVAGGAGLQIFWAWVAPGRRTRAEALAAAGRSLATVAVGLVFALALSGLVEGFVTPREWPWQIKITIGALALGIFLFYMLVVGRRAARVGETGDLTEYEAGTPTLTAG
;
A
#
# COMPACT_ATOMS: atom_id res chain seq x y z
N MET A 1 14.18 52.97 4.80
CA MET A 1 13.06 52.70 5.73
C MET A 1 13.62 52.84 7.12
N ASP A 2 12.95 53.58 8.01
CA ASP A 2 13.36 53.66 9.41
C ASP A 2 12.86 52.40 10.13
N LEU A 3 13.79 51.51 10.44
CA LEU A 3 13.51 50.21 11.02
C LEU A 3 12.96 50.33 12.45
N ASP A 4 13.34 51.38 13.17
CA ASP A 4 12.84 51.67 14.51
C ASP A 4 11.39 52.16 14.46
N ALA A 5 11.04 52.98 13.47
CA ALA A 5 9.68 53.42 13.24
C ALA A 5 8.74 52.28 12.84
N LEU A 6 9.19 51.37 11.96
CA LEU A 6 8.41 50.17 11.59
C LEU A 6 8.20 49.27 12.82
N THR A 7 9.27 49.02 13.57
CA THR A 7 9.22 48.16 14.75
C THR A 7 8.31 48.73 15.81
N ALA A 8 8.34 50.05 16.05
CA ALA A 8 7.44 50.73 16.98
C ALA A 8 5.97 50.62 16.54
N ALA A 9 5.69 50.75 15.23
CA ALA A 9 4.33 50.68 14.71
C ALA A 9 3.74 49.24 14.68
N ARG A 10 4.59 48.23 14.48
CA ARG A 10 4.15 46.82 14.30
C ARG A 10 4.29 45.94 15.53
N ARG A 11 4.96 46.42 16.59
CA ARG A 11 5.23 45.65 17.82
C ARG A 11 3.98 45.01 18.41
N ASP A 12 2.87 45.75 18.50
CA ASP A 12 1.63 45.24 19.09
C ASP A 12 0.98 44.16 18.23
N GLU A 13 1.10 44.27 16.90
CA GLU A 13 0.59 43.27 15.97
C GLU A 13 1.38 41.95 16.05
N TRP A 14 2.71 42.03 16.18
CA TRP A 14 3.56 40.87 16.39
C TRP A 14 3.34 40.23 17.77
N ALA A 15 3.13 41.04 18.81
CA ALA A 15 2.80 40.55 20.15
C ALA A 15 1.46 39.78 20.16
N ARG A 16 0.44 40.30 19.45
CA ARG A 16 -0.84 39.62 19.30
C ARG A 16 -0.72 38.31 18.52
N LEU A 17 0.08 38.30 17.44
CA LEU A 17 0.38 37.08 16.69
C LEU A 17 1.07 36.02 17.58
N ASP A 18 2.00 36.42 18.44
CA ASP A 18 2.67 35.51 19.39
C ASP A 18 1.70 34.99 20.47
N GLU A 19 0.81 35.85 20.98
CA GLU A 19 -0.23 35.45 21.93
C GLU A 19 -1.15 34.37 21.33
N LEU A 20 -1.69 34.64 20.14
CA LEU A 20 -2.53 33.69 19.40
C LEU A 20 -1.74 32.42 19.04
N GLY A 21 -0.46 32.56 18.68
CA GLY A 21 0.47 31.46 18.42
C GLY A 21 0.80 30.60 19.64
N ARG A 22 0.58 31.09 20.87
CA ARG A 22 0.83 30.35 22.13
C ARG A 22 -0.43 29.77 22.78
N ARG A 23 -1.63 30.30 22.50
CA ARG A 23 -2.90 29.82 23.11
C ARG A 23 -3.15 28.33 22.90
N LYS A 24 -3.51 27.56 23.92
CA LYS A 24 -3.74 26.10 23.80
C LYS A 24 -4.95 25.73 22.92
N ARG A 25 -5.98 26.58 22.88
CA ARG A 25 -7.18 26.43 22.06
C ARG A 25 -7.50 27.76 21.40
N LEU A 26 -7.89 27.73 20.13
CA LEU A 26 -8.31 28.89 19.35
C LEU A 26 -9.79 28.69 18.99
N SER A 27 -10.59 29.74 19.13
CA SER A 27 -11.94 29.79 18.56
C SER A 27 -11.88 30.05 17.05
N GLY A 28 -12.98 29.86 16.32
CA GLY A 28 -13.05 30.19 14.89
C GLY A 28 -12.57 31.61 14.57
N PRO A 29 -13.07 32.65 15.26
CA PRO A 29 -12.59 34.01 15.10
C PRO A 29 -11.10 34.20 15.40
N ASP A 30 -10.55 33.50 16.40
CA ASP A 30 -9.11 33.57 16.70
C ASP A 30 -8.25 32.98 15.57
N VAL A 31 -8.76 31.98 14.83
CA VAL A 31 -8.07 31.38 13.68
C VAL A 31 -8.04 32.35 12.51
N ASP A 32 -9.15 33.03 12.21
CA ASP A 32 -9.21 34.05 11.16
C ASP A 32 -8.29 35.23 11.47
N GLU A 33 -8.25 35.65 12.74
CA GLU A 33 -7.32 36.67 13.23
C GLU A 33 -5.86 36.20 13.08
N LEU A 34 -5.55 34.95 13.46
CA LEU A 34 -4.21 34.37 13.34
C LEU A 34 -3.73 34.35 11.88
N VAL A 35 -4.57 33.95 10.93
CA VAL A 35 -4.22 33.91 9.49
C VAL A 35 -3.96 35.33 8.96
N THR A 36 -4.82 36.28 9.33
CA THR A 36 -4.69 37.68 8.90
C THR A 36 -3.37 38.28 9.41
N ARG A 37 -3.07 38.08 10.70
CA ARG A 37 -1.86 38.58 11.33
C ARG A 37 -0.59 37.87 10.83
N TYR A 38 -0.67 36.58 10.53
CA TYR A 38 0.43 35.82 9.92
C TYR A 38 0.82 36.38 8.54
N ARG A 39 -0.17 36.73 7.70
CA ARG A 39 0.08 37.34 6.38
C ARG A 39 0.72 38.72 6.54
N ALA A 40 0.23 39.55 7.46
CA ALA A 40 0.79 40.86 7.74
C ALA A 40 2.25 40.78 8.20
N ALA A 41 2.56 39.92 9.19
CA ALA A 41 3.92 39.73 9.67
C ALA A 41 4.87 39.12 8.62
N SER A 42 4.34 38.30 7.70
CA SER A 42 5.12 37.77 6.56
C SER A 42 5.52 38.88 5.57
N ALA A 43 4.63 39.84 5.34
CA ALA A 43 4.92 41.03 4.53
C ALA A 43 5.96 41.92 5.24
N ASP A 44 5.79 42.18 6.54
CA ASP A 44 6.75 42.97 7.32
C ASP A 44 8.16 42.33 7.27
N LEU A 45 8.26 40.99 7.37
CA LEU A 45 9.55 40.29 7.27
C LEU A 45 10.18 40.42 5.87
N ALA A 46 9.37 40.38 4.81
CA ALA A 46 9.85 40.57 3.44
C ALA A 46 10.38 42.01 3.24
N ASP A 47 9.69 43.00 3.80
CA ASP A 47 10.10 44.41 3.74
C ASP A 47 11.38 44.67 4.55
N ILE A 48 11.49 44.11 5.75
CA ILE A 48 12.72 44.20 6.58
C ILE A 48 13.92 43.57 5.85
N LYS A 49 13.75 42.36 5.29
CA LYS A 49 14.82 41.68 4.55
C LYS A 49 15.27 42.45 3.32
N THR A 50 14.32 43.06 2.60
CA THR A 50 14.62 43.83 1.38
C THR A 50 15.29 45.16 1.71
N SER A 51 14.88 45.84 2.78
CA SER A 51 15.33 47.20 3.09
C SER A 51 16.57 47.28 3.97
N ALA A 52 16.72 46.37 4.94
CA ALA A 52 17.76 46.42 5.96
C ALA A 52 18.60 45.13 6.05
N GLY A 53 18.25 44.09 5.28
CA GLY A 53 18.95 42.81 5.31
C GLY A 53 18.65 42.02 6.59
N ARG A 54 19.69 41.50 7.24
CA ARG A 54 19.54 40.68 8.46
C ARG A 54 19.64 41.56 9.70
N THR A 55 18.54 41.67 10.44
CA THR A 55 18.46 42.42 11.70
C THR A 55 17.89 41.55 12.83
N PRO A 56 18.13 41.91 14.12
CA PRO A 56 17.53 41.21 15.26
C PRO A 56 16.00 41.15 15.21
N GLU A 57 15.35 42.20 14.71
CA GLU A 57 13.90 42.32 14.56
C GLU A 57 13.40 41.37 13.45
N GLY A 58 14.11 41.30 12.33
CA GLY A 58 13.82 40.34 11.27
C GLY A 58 13.96 38.89 11.73
N ASP A 59 15.00 38.59 12.54
CA ASP A 59 15.18 37.26 13.12
C ASP A 59 14.05 36.91 14.13
N TYR A 60 13.59 37.88 14.93
CA TYR A 60 12.44 37.71 15.82
C TYR A 60 11.14 37.38 15.06
N VAL A 61 10.80 38.17 14.04
CA VAL A 61 9.58 37.94 13.22
C VAL A 61 9.68 36.62 12.46
N SER A 62 10.87 36.25 11.97
CA SER A 62 11.12 34.95 11.33
C SER A 62 10.81 33.77 12.26
N ILE A 63 11.28 33.81 13.51
CA ILE A 63 10.99 32.78 14.53
C ILE A 63 9.50 32.72 14.85
N LEU A 64 8.86 33.89 15.01
CA LEU A 64 7.44 34.01 15.28
C LEU A 64 6.59 33.37 14.16
N LEU A 65 6.93 33.66 12.90
CA LEU A 65 6.28 33.06 11.73
C LEU A 65 6.54 31.56 11.64
N ALA A 66 7.76 31.09 11.89
CA ALA A 66 8.07 29.66 11.86
C ALA A 66 7.23 28.87 12.87
N ARG A 67 7.10 29.38 14.10
CA ARG A 67 6.27 28.78 15.16
C ARG A 67 4.78 28.79 14.80
N THR A 68 4.30 29.92 14.28
CA THR A 68 2.88 30.07 13.92
C THR A 68 2.50 29.23 12.71
N ARG A 69 3.42 29.09 11.75
CA ARG A 69 3.24 28.25 10.56
C ARG A 69 2.91 26.81 10.94
N LEU A 70 3.59 26.25 11.95
CA LEU A 70 3.31 24.89 12.44
C LEU A 70 1.87 24.69 12.94
N ARG A 71 1.18 25.76 13.36
CA ARG A 71 -0.25 25.70 13.72
C ARG A 71 -1.17 25.82 12.51
N LEU A 72 -0.84 26.72 11.59
CA LEU A 72 -1.64 26.95 10.38
C LEU A 72 -1.56 25.78 9.40
N THR A 73 -0.40 25.10 9.33
CA THR A 73 -0.19 23.95 8.45
C THR A 73 -0.69 22.63 9.03
N GLY A 74 -1.57 22.67 10.02
CA GLY A 74 -2.32 21.51 10.47
C GLY A 74 -1.99 21.07 11.89
N VAL A 75 -2.98 21.23 12.77
CA VAL A 75 -3.23 20.29 13.86
C VAL A 75 -3.16 18.90 13.24
N ARG A 76 -2.15 18.10 13.60
CA ARG A 76 -2.18 16.65 13.32
C ARG A 76 -3.52 16.15 13.84
N ASP A 77 -4.39 15.73 12.93
CA ASP A 77 -5.66 15.11 13.31
C ASP A 77 -5.33 13.99 14.30
N ASN A 78 -6.11 13.88 15.37
CA ASN A 78 -5.76 13.01 16.50
C ASN A 78 -5.51 11.59 15.96
N VAL A 79 -4.31 11.02 16.14
CA VAL A 79 -3.92 9.71 15.55
C VAL A 79 -4.94 8.62 15.90
N LEU A 80 -5.56 8.72 17.08
CA LEU A 80 -6.63 7.86 17.56
C LEU A 80 -7.94 7.97 16.73
N ARG A 81 -8.21 9.12 16.10
CA ARG A 81 -9.32 9.31 15.15
C ARG A 81 -8.95 8.92 13.72
N GLN A 82 -7.66 8.95 13.36
CA GLN A 82 -7.20 8.54 12.03
C GLN A 82 -7.20 7.02 11.83
N LEU A 83 -6.89 6.23 12.87
CA LEU A 83 -6.84 4.77 12.78
C LEU A 83 -8.17 4.13 12.32
N PRO A 84 -9.33 4.45 12.93
CA PRO A 84 -10.61 3.91 12.48
C PRO A 84 -10.96 4.36 11.07
N ARG A 85 -10.68 5.63 10.70
CA ARG A 85 -10.90 6.14 9.35
C ARG A 85 -10.06 5.38 8.32
N PHE A 86 -8.80 5.11 8.63
CA PHE A 86 -7.91 4.34 7.77
C PHE A 86 -8.50 2.97 7.46
N PHE A 87 -8.85 2.19 8.49
CA PHE A 87 -9.34 0.82 8.32
C PHE A 87 -10.78 0.72 7.82
N VAL A 88 -11.64 1.71 8.06
CA VAL A 88 -13.07 1.63 7.66
C VAL A 88 -13.33 2.31 6.31
N LEU A 89 -12.55 3.32 5.95
CA LEU A 89 -12.79 4.17 4.79
C LEU A 89 -11.64 4.11 3.77
N GLN A 90 -10.42 4.52 4.16
CA GLN A 90 -9.33 4.71 3.19
C GLN A 90 -8.83 3.40 2.60
N LEU A 91 -8.45 2.43 3.45
CA LEU A 91 -7.94 1.14 3.01
C LEU A 91 -8.93 0.33 2.15
N PRO A 92 -10.19 0.14 2.56
CA PRO A 92 -11.11 -0.64 1.74
C PRO A 92 -11.45 0.08 0.43
N ALA A 93 -11.51 1.42 0.41
CA ALA A 93 -11.67 2.19 -0.83
C ALA A 93 -10.47 2.00 -1.77
N ALA A 94 -9.24 2.06 -1.26
CA ALA A 94 -8.02 1.85 -2.03
C ALA A 94 -8.00 0.46 -2.69
N LEU A 95 -8.32 -0.58 -1.92
CA LEU A 95 -8.42 -1.96 -2.41
C LEU A 95 -9.54 -2.10 -3.46
N TYR A 96 -10.70 -1.47 -3.24
CA TYR A 96 -11.80 -1.51 -4.20
C TYR A 96 -11.41 -0.90 -5.55
N ARG A 97 -10.63 0.18 -5.57
CA ARG A 97 -10.21 0.84 -6.82
C ARG A 97 -9.31 -0.04 -7.70
N VAL A 98 -8.53 -0.94 -7.09
CA VAL A 98 -7.65 -1.85 -7.83
C VAL A 98 -8.33 -3.15 -8.28
N ARG A 99 -9.60 -3.39 -7.89
CA ARG A 99 -10.32 -4.66 -8.13
C ARG A 99 -10.29 -5.19 -9.57
N TRP A 100 -10.38 -4.32 -10.57
CA TRP A 100 -10.40 -4.73 -11.97
C TRP A 100 -9.00 -5.11 -12.46
N SER A 101 -7.99 -4.37 -12.03
CA SER A 101 -6.59 -4.71 -12.28
C SER A 101 -6.22 -6.01 -11.56
N THR A 102 -6.67 -6.19 -10.31
CA THR A 102 -6.54 -7.44 -9.58
C THR A 102 -7.19 -8.59 -10.33
N LEU A 103 -8.44 -8.43 -10.79
CA LEU A 103 -9.13 -9.48 -11.55
C LEU A 103 -8.39 -9.83 -12.85
N ALA A 104 -7.93 -8.84 -13.61
CA ALA A 104 -7.17 -9.07 -14.82
C ALA A 104 -5.87 -9.84 -14.55
N VAL A 105 -5.14 -9.46 -13.48
CA VAL A 105 -3.93 -10.16 -13.04
C VAL A 105 -4.24 -11.58 -12.58
N THR A 106 -5.32 -11.80 -11.82
CA THR A 106 -5.76 -13.13 -11.39
C THR A 106 -6.08 -14.02 -12.57
N LEU A 107 -6.85 -13.54 -13.56
CA LEU A 107 -7.19 -14.31 -14.75
C LEU A 107 -5.95 -14.63 -15.59
N GLY A 108 -5.06 -13.66 -15.79
CA GLY A 108 -3.79 -13.86 -16.49
C GLY A 108 -2.91 -14.89 -15.78
N PHE A 109 -2.80 -14.80 -14.46
CA PHE A 109 -2.08 -15.78 -13.63
C PHE A 109 -2.65 -17.19 -13.79
N LEU A 110 -3.97 -17.36 -13.66
CA LEU A 110 -4.62 -18.67 -13.78
C LEU A 110 -4.42 -19.28 -15.17
N VAL A 111 -4.52 -18.47 -16.23
CA VAL A 111 -4.23 -18.91 -17.60
C VAL A 111 -2.80 -19.40 -17.72
N VAL A 112 -1.81 -18.60 -17.30
CA VAL A 112 -0.39 -18.99 -17.40
C VAL A 112 -0.09 -20.22 -16.56
N ALA A 113 -0.49 -20.25 -15.29
CA ALA A 113 -0.22 -21.37 -14.40
C ALA A 113 -0.83 -22.67 -14.93
N THR A 114 -2.06 -22.61 -15.47
CA THR A 114 -2.73 -23.77 -16.08
C THR A 114 -2.05 -24.21 -17.37
N LEU A 115 -1.69 -23.27 -18.25
CA LEU A 115 -0.98 -23.60 -19.49
C LEU A 115 0.37 -24.24 -19.22
N VAL A 116 1.14 -23.72 -18.26
CA VAL A 116 2.41 -24.31 -17.82
C VAL A 116 2.19 -25.71 -17.27
N ALA A 117 1.19 -25.89 -16.38
CA ALA A 117 0.89 -27.18 -15.80
C ALA A 117 0.53 -28.24 -16.86
N LEU A 118 -0.35 -27.89 -17.80
CA LEU A 118 -0.79 -28.77 -18.89
C LEU A 118 0.33 -29.05 -19.90
N TRP A 119 1.13 -28.04 -20.23
CA TRP A 119 2.24 -28.20 -21.17
C TRP A 119 3.30 -29.14 -20.62
N ILE A 120 3.72 -28.95 -19.37
CA ILE A 120 4.73 -29.80 -18.73
C ILE A 120 4.19 -31.22 -18.53
N SER A 121 2.98 -31.38 -17.97
CA SER A 121 2.42 -32.72 -17.72
C SER A 121 2.06 -33.49 -19.00
N GLY A 122 1.80 -32.79 -20.11
CA GLY A 122 1.47 -33.40 -21.40
C GLY A 122 2.67 -33.86 -22.23
N ASP A 123 3.90 -33.45 -21.88
CA ASP A 123 5.12 -33.77 -22.61
C ASP A 123 6.18 -34.41 -21.68
N PRO A 124 6.45 -35.72 -21.79
CA PRO A 124 7.48 -36.40 -21.01
C PRO A 124 8.87 -35.76 -21.15
N ALA A 125 9.19 -35.14 -22.28
CA ALA A 125 10.46 -34.44 -22.47
C ALA A 125 10.50 -33.14 -21.65
N ALA A 126 9.37 -32.43 -21.53
CA ALA A 126 9.26 -31.24 -20.69
C ALA A 126 9.38 -31.59 -19.20
N VAL A 127 8.80 -32.71 -18.75
CA VAL A 127 9.00 -33.22 -17.38
C VAL A 127 10.47 -33.57 -17.14
N ALA A 128 11.10 -34.29 -18.07
CA ALA A 128 12.51 -34.69 -17.95
C ALA A 128 13.48 -33.50 -17.96
N ALA A 129 13.09 -32.37 -18.56
CA ALA A 129 13.88 -31.14 -18.55
C ALA A 129 13.91 -30.45 -17.18
N LEU A 130 12.97 -30.76 -16.27
CA LEU A 130 12.94 -30.21 -14.92
C LEU A 130 13.93 -30.88 -13.97
N GLY A 131 14.32 -32.12 -14.26
CA GLY A 131 15.25 -32.89 -13.44
C GLY A 131 15.10 -34.39 -13.64
N ASP A 132 15.96 -35.15 -12.95
CA ASP A 132 15.90 -36.61 -13.00
C ASP A 132 14.58 -37.11 -12.37
N ARG A 133 13.99 -38.15 -12.97
CA ARG A 133 12.70 -38.69 -12.51
C ARG A 133 12.70 -39.06 -11.02
N SER A 134 13.80 -39.60 -10.50
CA SER A 134 13.94 -39.93 -9.08
C SER A 134 13.90 -38.70 -8.18
N GLN A 135 14.48 -37.58 -8.61
CA GLN A 135 14.44 -36.31 -7.88
C GLN A 135 13.02 -35.73 -7.88
N LEU A 136 12.34 -35.76 -9.03
CA LEU A 136 10.97 -35.26 -9.14
C LEU A 136 9.97 -36.12 -8.36
N GLN A 137 10.16 -37.44 -8.32
CA GLN A 137 9.39 -38.35 -7.46
C GLN A 137 9.63 -38.01 -5.97
N ASN A 138 10.89 -37.85 -5.56
CA ASN A 138 11.24 -37.50 -4.18
C ASN A 138 10.65 -36.14 -3.76
N TYR A 139 10.63 -35.18 -4.69
CA TYR A 139 9.95 -33.91 -4.49
C TYR A 139 8.46 -34.11 -4.20
N ALA A 140 7.78 -34.91 -5.03
CA ALA A 140 6.34 -35.13 -4.93
C ALA A 140 5.92 -35.94 -3.69
N ASP A 141 6.71 -36.96 -3.32
CA ASP A 141 6.39 -37.87 -2.22
C ASP A 141 6.79 -37.32 -0.84
N GLU A 142 7.91 -36.60 -0.75
CA GLU A 142 8.48 -36.20 0.54
C GLU A 142 8.62 -34.68 0.66
N GLN A 143 9.44 -34.06 -0.21
CA GLN A 143 9.90 -32.68 0.01
C GLN A 143 8.77 -31.65 -0.02
N PHE A 144 7.76 -31.86 -0.87
CA PHE A 144 6.63 -30.94 -0.99
C PHE A 144 5.86 -30.79 0.33
N VAL A 145 5.61 -31.91 1.02
CA VAL A 145 4.90 -31.92 2.30
C VAL A 145 5.84 -31.52 3.44
N SER A 146 7.09 -32.00 3.40
CA SER A 146 8.06 -31.79 4.47
C SER A 146 8.44 -30.31 4.62
N TYR A 147 8.46 -29.56 3.52
CA TYR A 147 8.64 -28.10 3.49
C TYR A 147 7.76 -27.37 4.51
N TYR A 148 6.50 -27.79 4.64
CA TYR A 148 5.54 -27.16 5.56
C TYR A 148 5.65 -27.66 7.01
N ARG A 149 6.32 -28.79 7.26
CA ARG A 149 6.32 -29.49 8.57
C ARG A 149 7.63 -29.37 9.35
N GLU A 150 8.77 -29.21 8.67
CA GLU A 150 10.10 -29.35 9.27
C GLU A 150 10.51 -28.19 10.19
N ASN A 151 9.89 -27.02 10.06
CA ASN A 151 10.30 -25.81 10.76
C ASN A 151 9.36 -25.45 11.93
N PRO A 152 9.86 -24.82 13.01
CA PRO A 152 8.99 -24.25 14.03
C PRO A 152 7.98 -23.28 13.42
N ASN A 153 6.68 -23.57 13.61
CA ASN A 153 5.56 -22.90 12.94
C ASN A 153 5.64 -21.36 12.96
N ALA A 154 6.07 -20.76 14.07
CA ALA A 154 6.17 -19.30 14.21
C ALA A 154 7.34 -18.71 13.39
N ILE A 155 8.48 -19.40 13.33
CA ILE A 155 9.64 -18.97 12.54
C ILE A 155 9.32 -19.10 11.05
N PHE A 156 8.70 -20.22 10.66
CA PHE A 156 8.26 -20.47 9.29
C PHE A 156 7.20 -19.45 8.83
N ALA A 157 6.16 -19.21 9.64
CA ALA A 157 5.15 -18.19 9.35
C ALA A 157 5.78 -16.80 9.17
N GLY A 158 6.74 -16.43 10.03
CA GLY A 158 7.44 -15.15 9.96
C GLY A 158 8.30 -15.00 8.70
N SER A 159 9.00 -16.06 8.28
CA SER A 159 9.86 -16.03 7.09
C SER A 159 9.04 -15.93 5.81
N VAL A 160 7.98 -16.72 5.66
CA VAL A 160 7.11 -16.68 4.47
C VAL A 160 6.35 -15.37 4.40
N TRP A 161 5.81 -14.89 5.53
CA TRP A 161 5.21 -13.56 5.60
C TRP A 161 6.16 -12.46 5.15
N THR A 162 7.38 -12.43 5.67
CA THR A 162 8.37 -11.38 5.33
C THR A 162 8.74 -11.43 3.85
N ASN A 163 8.93 -12.63 3.30
CA ASN A 163 9.24 -12.82 1.89
C ASN A 163 8.10 -12.30 1.00
N ASN A 164 6.87 -12.75 1.25
CA ASN A 164 5.72 -12.32 0.46
C ASN A 164 5.40 -10.83 0.63
N ALA A 165 5.58 -10.28 1.83
CA ALA A 165 5.43 -8.85 2.07
C ALA A 165 6.48 -8.04 1.29
N TRP A 166 7.71 -8.54 1.20
CA TRP A 166 8.76 -7.95 0.39
C TRP A 166 8.42 -8.01 -1.11
N ILE A 167 7.99 -9.16 -1.62
CA ILE A 167 7.55 -9.32 -3.03
C ILE A 167 6.41 -8.34 -3.35
N ALA A 168 5.40 -8.25 -2.48
CA ALA A 168 4.28 -7.33 -2.63
C ALA A 168 4.75 -5.86 -2.61
N ALA A 169 5.65 -5.50 -1.69
CA ALA A 169 6.23 -4.16 -1.62
C ALA A 169 7.03 -3.83 -2.90
N GLN A 170 7.81 -4.77 -3.44
CA GLN A 170 8.52 -4.60 -4.69
C GLN A 170 7.55 -4.38 -5.87
N CYS A 171 6.43 -5.11 -5.94
CA CYS A 171 5.40 -4.88 -6.96
C CYS A 171 4.83 -3.47 -6.92
N VAL A 172 4.64 -2.92 -5.73
CA VAL A 172 4.15 -1.54 -5.56
C VAL A 172 5.25 -0.54 -5.89
N LEU A 173 6.45 -0.67 -5.32
CA LEU A 173 7.56 0.27 -5.47
C LEU A 173 8.07 0.36 -6.91
N PHE A 174 8.31 -0.79 -7.54
CA PHE A 174 8.75 -0.88 -8.93
C PHE A 174 7.57 -0.91 -9.91
N GLY A 175 6.35 -0.72 -9.41
CA GLY A 175 5.12 -0.71 -10.21
C GLY A 175 5.14 0.32 -11.34
N VAL A 176 5.80 1.46 -11.12
CA VAL A 176 5.98 2.51 -12.15
C VAL A 176 6.66 2.00 -13.43
N THR A 177 7.41 0.90 -13.37
CA THR A 177 8.05 0.31 -14.56
C THR A 177 7.07 -0.48 -15.43
N GLY A 178 5.94 -0.95 -14.86
CA GLY A 178 5.02 -1.91 -15.49
C GLY A 178 5.60 -3.32 -15.65
N ILE A 179 6.89 -3.43 -15.95
CA ILE A 179 7.60 -4.70 -16.19
C ILE A 179 7.74 -5.51 -14.90
N TRP A 180 8.12 -4.86 -13.78
CA TRP A 180 8.40 -5.59 -12.55
C TRP A 180 7.18 -6.37 -12.00
N PRO A 181 5.98 -5.76 -11.85
CA PRO A 181 4.79 -6.51 -11.46
C PRO A 181 4.48 -7.69 -12.39
N LEU A 182 4.60 -7.50 -13.71
CA LEU A 182 4.34 -8.57 -14.69
C LEU A 182 5.33 -9.72 -14.53
N MET A 183 6.60 -9.40 -14.34
CA MET A 183 7.65 -10.39 -14.13
C MET A 183 7.40 -11.20 -12.85
N VAL A 184 7.04 -10.55 -11.73
CA VAL A 184 6.71 -11.24 -10.47
C VAL A 184 5.52 -12.17 -10.64
N ILE A 185 4.44 -11.69 -11.26
CA ILE A 185 3.23 -12.49 -11.51
C ILE A 185 3.55 -13.69 -12.41
N MET A 186 4.36 -13.48 -13.47
CA MET A 186 4.79 -14.54 -14.38
C MET A 186 5.63 -15.59 -13.65
N GLN A 187 6.61 -15.19 -12.85
CA GLN A 187 7.45 -16.12 -12.08
C GLN A 187 6.63 -16.95 -11.10
N ASN A 188 5.69 -16.33 -10.38
CA ASN A 188 4.80 -17.06 -9.48
C ASN A 188 3.88 -18.01 -10.25
N ALA A 189 3.34 -17.59 -11.40
CA ALA A 189 2.46 -18.43 -12.22
C ALA A 189 3.19 -19.65 -12.77
N VAL A 190 4.41 -19.45 -13.29
CA VAL A 190 5.27 -20.55 -13.75
C VAL A 190 5.64 -21.47 -12.59
N GLY A 191 6.03 -20.93 -11.42
CA GLY A 191 6.38 -21.74 -10.25
C GLY A 191 5.22 -22.62 -9.76
N VAL A 192 4.02 -22.04 -9.64
CA VAL A 192 2.80 -22.78 -9.26
C VAL A 192 2.43 -23.81 -10.33
N GLY A 193 2.50 -23.45 -11.62
CA GLY A 193 2.23 -24.34 -12.74
C GLY A 193 3.20 -25.53 -12.80
N THR A 194 4.50 -25.29 -12.62
CA THR A 194 5.53 -26.34 -12.57
C THR A 194 5.33 -27.26 -11.37
N SER A 195 5.06 -26.70 -10.19
CA SER A 195 4.78 -27.50 -8.99
C SER A 195 3.54 -28.37 -9.18
N ALA A 196 2.48 -27.81 -9.78
CA ALA A 196 1.29 -28.58 -10.14
C ALA A 196 1.65 -29.71 -11.12
N ALA A 197 2.37 -29.41 -12.21
CA ALA A 197 2.75 -30.41 -13.19
C ALA A 197 3.49 -31.61 -12.57
N ILE A 198 4.46 -31.35 -11.68
CA ILE A 198 5.20 -32.40 -11.00
C ILE A 198 4.24 -33.22 -10.12
N MET A 199 3.46 -32.56 -9.25
CA MET A 199 2.56 -33.26 -8.33
C MET A 199 1.50 -34.10 -9.05
N PHE A 200 0.95 -33.61 -10.16
CA PHE A 200 0.00 -34.37 -10.98
C PHE A 200 0.66 -35.51 -11.76
N SER A 201 1.91 -35.37 -12.19
CA SER A 201 2.65 -36.42 -12.91
C SER A 201 3.00 -37.62 -12.02
N PHE A 202 2.95 -37.46 -10.70
CA PHE A 202 3.26 -38.49 -9.70
C PHE A 202 2.07 -38.88 -8.81
N ASP A 203 0.83 -38.62 -9.26
CA ASP A 203 -0.40 -38.96 -8.52
C ASP A 203 -0.47 -38.36 -7.10
N ARG A 204 -0.03 -37.10 -6.96
CA ARG A 204 -0.06 -36.28 -5.73
C ARG A 204 -0.82 -34.95 -5.91
N GLY A 205 -1.64 -34.84 -6.95
CA GLY A 205 -2.41 -33.62 -7.23
C GLY A 205 -3.40 -33.25 -6.10
N ASP A 206 -3.84 -34.23 -5.32
CA ASP A 206 -4.62 -34.00 -4.11
C ASP A 206 -3.80 -33.28 -3.03
N LEU A 207 -2.59 -33.77 -2.71
CA LEU A 207 -1.69 -33.14 -1.73
C LEU A 207 -1.32 -31.72 -2.15
N PHE A 208 -1.11 -31.49 -3.45
CA PHE A 208 -0.86 -30.14 -3.99
C PHE A 208 -1.92 -29.14 -3.52
N PHE A 209 -3.21 -29.45 -3.72
CA PHE A 209 -4.28 -28.54 -3.29
C PHE A 209 -4.44 -28.50 -1.77
N GLN A 210 -4.27 -29.63 -1.09
CA GLN A 210 -4.42 -29.71 0.37
C GLN A 210 -3.40 -28.85 1.11
N PHE A 211 -2.20 -28.69 0.56
CA PHE A 211 -1.15 -27.88 1.16
C PHE A 211 -1.14 -26.45 0.64
N ILE A 212 -1.48 -26.19 -0.63
CA ILE A 212 -1.46 -24.82 -1.18
C ILE A 212 -2.72 -24.03 -0.84
N LEU A 213 -3.92 -24.60 -1.02
CA LEU A 213 -5.16 -23.81 -0.92
C LEU A 213 -5.42 -23.18 0.47
N PRO A 214 -5.07 -23.80 1.62
CA PRO A 214 -5.34 -23.19 2.93
C PRO A 214 -4.76 -21.78 3.09
N HIS A 215 -3.53 -21.54 2.64
CA HIS A 215 -2.88 -20.23 2.76
C HIS A 215 -2.79 -19.51 1.40
N GLY A 216 -2.46 -20.26 0.35
CA GLY A 216 -2.20 -19.76 -1.01
C GLY A 216 -3.36 -18.98 -1.62
N LEU A 217 -4.61 -19.26 -1.23
CA LEU A 217 -5.78 -18.49 -1.68
C LEU A 217 -5.65 -17.00 -1.30
N LEU A 218 -5.35 -16.71 -0.03
CA LEU A 218 -5.21 -15.33 0.45
C LEU A 218 -3.87 -14.74 0.01
N GLU A 219 -2.79 -15.53 0.06
CA GLU A 219 -1.46 -15.10 -0.36
C GLU A 219 -1.41 -14.65 -1.82
N LEU A 220 -1.83 -15.51 -2.74
CA LEU A 220 -1.81 -15.21 -4.16
C LEU A 220 -2.73 -14.03 -4.46
N THR A 221 -3.90 -13.94 -3.80
CA THR A 221 -4.78 -12.78 -3.93
C THR A 221 -4.08 -11.49 -3.49
N ALA A 222 -3.32 -11.51 -2.38
CA ALA A 222 -2.55 -10.35 -1.94
C ALA A 222 -1.45 -9.96 -2.95
N ILE A 223 -0.77 -10.94 -3.55
CA ILE A 223 0.21 -10.71 -4.64
C ILE A 223 -0.49 -10.15 -5.89
N PHE A 224 -1.68 -10.63 -6.25
CA PHE A 224 -2.46 -10.12 -7.38
C PHE A 224 -2.94 -8.69 -7.15
N VAL A 225 -3.32 -8.36 -5.92
CA VAL A 225 -3.63 -6.99 -5.53
C VAL A 225 -2.36 -6.14 -5.65
N ALA A 226 -1.21 -6.57 -5.13
CA ALA A 226 0.05 -5.85 -5.27
C ALA A 226 0.43 -5.60 -6.74
N GLY A 227 0.33 -6.64 -7.58
CA GLY A 227 0.63 -6.58 -9.00
C GLY A 227 -0.32 -5.65 -9.76
N GLY A 228 -1.63 -5.79 -9.53
CA GLY A 228 -2.64 -4.92 -10.14
C GLY A 228 -2.50 -3.47 -9.70
N ALA A 229 -2.16 -3.25 -8.43
CA ALA A 229 -1.91 -1.94 -7.84
C ALA A 229 -0.65 -1.28 -8.43
N GLY A 230 0.45 -2.05 -8.59
CA GLY A 230 1.66 -1.61 -9.28
C GLY A 230 1.41 -1.25 -10.76
N LEU A 231 0.64 -2.06 -11.48
CA LEU A 231 0.25 -1.76 -12.87
C LEU A 231 -0.62 -0.50 -12.99
N GLN A 232 -1.42 -0.16 -11.98
CA GLN A 232 -2.14 1.12 -11.97
C GLN A 232 -1.20 2.33 -11.82
N ILE A 233 -0.06 2.20 -11.13
CA ILE A 233 0.97 3.27 -11.12
C ILE A 233 1.48 3.50 -12.53
N PHE A 234 1.91 2.43 -13.17
CA PHE A 234 2.43 2.49 -14.53
C PHE A 234 1.41 3.15 -15.46
N TRP A 235 0.15 2.73 -15.38
CA TRP A 235 -0.92 3.32 -16.18
C TRP A 235 -1.15 4.81 -15.88
N ALA A 236 -1.09 5.22 -14.61
CA ALA A 236 -1.20 6.64 -14.23
C ALA A 236 -0.07 7.50 -14.80
N TRP A 237 1.12 6.92 -15.02
CA TRP A 237 2.24 7.61 -15.67
C TRP A 237 2.12 7.62 -17.21
N VAL A 238 1.69 6.50 -17.81
CA VAL A 238 1.50 6.36 -19.26
C VAL A 238 0.35 7.23 -19.76
N ALA A 239 -0.80 7.18 -19.08
CA ALA A 239 -2.04 7.86 -19.44
C ALA A 239 -2.59 8.67 -18.25
N PRO A 240 -1.95 9.80 -17.88
CA PRO A 240 -2.32 10.60 -16.70
C PRO A 240 -3.65 11.37 -16.85
N GLY A 241 -4.25 11.37 -18.05
CA GLY A 241 -5.46 12.14 -18.35
C GLY A 241 -5.20 13.64 -18.29
N ARG A 242 -6.02 14.37 -17.51
CA ARG A 242 -5.97 15.84 -17.36
C ARG A 242 -4.95 16.34 -16.32
N ARG A 243 -4.18 15.44 -15.73
CA ARG A 243 -3.16 15.77 -14.73
C ARG A 243 -1.78 15.71 -15.36
N THR A 244 -0.83 16.42 -14.77
CA THR A 244 0.58 16.17 -15.09
C THR A 244 0.97 14.74 -14.66
N ARG A 245 1.97 14.14 -15.32
CA ARG A 245 2.47 12.81 -14.92
C ARG A 245 2.92 12.77 -13.46
N ALA A 246 3.54 13.85 -12.98
CA ALA A 246 4.00 13.95 -11.60
C ALA A 246 2.84 13.93 -10.59
N GLU A 247 1.77 14.70 -10.84
CA GLU A 247 0.58 14.70 -9.98
C GLU A 247 -0.20 13.39 -10.04
N ALA A 248 -0.35 12.82 -11.24
CA ALA A 248 -1.00 11.52 -11.42
C ALA A 248 -0.24 10.43 -10.66
N LEU A 249 1.09 10.43 -10.74
CA LEU A 249 1.95 9.51 -10.03
C LEU A 249 1.92 9.73 -8.51
N ALA A 250 1.95 10.97 -8.05
CA ALA A 250 1.85 11.30 -6.62
C ALA A 250 0.52 10.84 -6.02
N ALA A 251 -0.60 11.10 -6.71
CA ALA A 251 -1.92 10.66 -6.28
C ALA A 251 -2.05 9.12 -6.29
N ALA A 252 -1.53 8.46 -7.34
CA ALA A 252 -1.50 6.99 -7.39
C ALA A 252 -0.64 6.42 -6.26
N GLY A 253 0.56 6.95 -6.04
CA GLY A 253 1.50 6.49 -5.03
C GLY A 253 0.96 6.56 -3.60
N ARG A 254 0.25 7.63 -3.23
CA ARG A 254 -0.36 7.74 -1.89
C ARG A 254 -1.46 6.71 -1.65
N SER A 255 -2.34 6.52 -2.63
CA SER A 255 -3.37 5.46 -2.58
C SER A 255 -2.75 4.06 -2.44
N LEU A 256 -1.53 3.87 -2.92
CA LEU A 256 -0.85 2.58 -2.93
C LEU A 256 -0.06 2.29 -1.68
N ALA A 257 0.46 3.32 -1.00
CA ALA A 257 0.96 3.16 0.36
C ALA A 257 -0.13 2.58 1.27
N THR A 258 -1.37 3.07 1.12
CA THR A 258 -2.55 2.52 1.80
C THR A 258 -2.76 1.03 1.46
N VAL A 259 -2.75 0.67 0.17
CA VAL A 259 -2.87 -0.73 -0.26
C VAL A 259 -1.76 -1.60 0.33
N ALA A 260 -0.50 -1.15 0.24
CA ALA A 260 0.66 -1.89 0.74
C ALA A 260 0.54 -2.21 2.23
N VAL A 261 0.13 -1.25 3.06
CA VAL A 261 -0.13 -1.47 4.49
C VAL A 261 -1.21 -2.54 4.69
N GLY A 262 -2.31 -2.49 3.92
CA GLY A 262 -3.35 -3.51 3.97
C GLY A 262 -2.86 -4.90 3.58
N LEU A 263 -1.98 -5.00 2.59
CA LEU A 263 -1.39 -6.26 2.14
C LEU A 263 -0.48 -6.88 3.20
N VAL A 264 0.25 -6.08 3.98
CA VAL A 264 1.06 -6.59 5.11
C VAL A 264 0.19 -7.39 6.08
N PHE A 265 -1.01 -6.89 6.41
CA PHE A 265 -1.95 -7.58 7.31
C PHE A 265 -2.57 -8.83 6.66
N ALA A 266 -2.95 -8.75 5.37
CA ALA A 266 -3.49 -9.90 4.65
C ALA A 266 -2.46 -11.03 4.53
N LEU A 267 -1.21 -10.70 4.22
CA LEU A 267 -0.11 -11.65 4.16
C LEU A 267 0.26 -12.21 5.53
N ALA A 268 0.15 -11.40 6.59
CA ALA A 268 0.37 -11.89 7.96
C ALA A 268 -0.69 -12.95 8.31
N LEU A 269 -1.96 -12.69 7.99
CA LEU A 269 -3.03 -13.68 8.16
C LEU A 269 -2.76 -14.95 7.32
N SER A 270 -2.29 -14.80 6.09
CA SER A 270 -1.90 -15.94 5.24
C SER A 270 -0.77 -16.76 5.86
N GLY A 271 0.33 -16.11 6.28
CA GLY A 271 1.47 -16.79 6.91
C GLY A 271 1.10 -17.47 8.23
N LEU A 272 0.13 -16.95 8.98
CA LEU A 272 -0.44 -17.65 10.14
C LEU A 272 -1.19 -18.91 9.74
N VAL A 273 -2.01 -18.87 8.68
CA VAL A 273 -2.69 -20.07 8.17
C VAL A 273 -1.67 -21.08 7.65
N GLU A 274 -0.63 -20.61 6.97
CA GLU A 274 0.45 -21.46 6.49
C GLU A 274 1.19 -22.15 7.64
N GLY A 275 1.75 -21.40 8.58
CA GLY A 275 2.53 -22.00 9.66
C GLY A 275 1.72 -22.81 10.66
N PHE A 276 0.44 -22.48 10.91
CA PHE A 276 -0.33 -23.10 11.99
C PHE A 276 -1.41 -24.08 11.53
N VAL A 277 -1.95 -23.94 10.32
CA VAL A 277 -3.05 -24.77 9.81
C VAL A 277 -2.57 -25.76 8.75
N THR A 278 -1.76 -25.32 7.79
CA THR A 278 -1.28 -26.15 6.67
C THR A 278 -0.58 -27.44 7.13
N PRO A 279 0.39 -27.41 8.09
CA PRO A 279 1.08 -28.62 8.53
C PRO A 279 0.24 -29.58 9.38
N ARG A 280 -0.91 -29.17 9.90
CA ARG A 280 -1.71 -29.99 10.83
C ARG A 280 -2.29 -31.21 10.15
N GLU A 281 -2.46 -32.32 10.86
CA GLU A 281 -3.09 -33.54 10.33
C GLU A 281 -4.62 -33.50 10.46
N TRP A 282 -5.21 -32.34 10.17
CA TRP A 282 -6.66 -32.16 10.15
C TRP A 282 -7.26 -32.60 8.81
N PRO A 283 -8.55 -32.96 8.77
CA PRO A 283 -9.28 -33.15 7.52
C PRO A 283 -9.05 -31.96 6.59
N TRP A 284 -8.67 -32.24 5.34
CA TRP A 284 -8.31 -31.21 4.38
C TRP A 284 -9.44 -30.19 4.14
N GLN A 285 -10.70 -30.62 4.24
CA GLN A 285 -11.88 -29.78 4.11
C GLN A 285 -11.85 -28.64 5.13
N ILE A 286 -11.41 -28.92 6.36
CA ILE A 286 -11.31 -27.92 7.43
C ILE A 286 -10.24 -26.89 7.07
N LYS A 287 -9.06 -27.34 6.62
CA LYS A 287 -7.96 -26.45 6.23
C LYS A 287 -8.36 -25.52 5.09
N ILE A 288 -8.95 -26.09 4.04
CA ILE A 288 -9.39 -25.33 2.86
C ILE A 288 -10.54 -24.37 3.24
N THR A 289 -11.44 -24.78 4.14
CA THR A 289 -12.50 -23.89 4.64
C THR A 289 -11.91 -22.71 5.40
N ILE A 290 -10.91 -22.90 6.25
CA ILE A 290 -10.22 -21.82 6.96
C ILE A 290 -9.60 -20.83 5.95
N GLY A 291 -8.90 -21.35 4.93
CA GLY A 291 -8.32 -20.54 3.86
C GLY A 291 -9.36 -19.77 3.06
N ALA A 292 -10.44 -20.45 2.67
CA ALA A 292 -11.56 -19.84 1.94
C ALA A 292 -12.28 -18.77 2.77
N LEU A 293 -12.42 -18.96 4.09
CA LEU A 293 -12.95 -17.93 5.00
C LEU A 293 -12.00 -16.74 5.11
N ALA A 294 -10.70 -16.95 5.24
CA ALA A 294 -9.71 -15.88 5.28
C ALA A 294 -9.75 -15.03 3.99
N LEU A 295 -9.78 -15.69 2.82
CA LEU A 295 -9.99 -15.02 1.53
C LEU A 295 -11.36 -14.34 1.46
N GLY A 296 -12.42 -14.99 1.92
CA GLY A 296 -13.79 -14.46 1.93
C GLY A 296 -13.91 -13.17 2.74
N ILE A 297 -13.25 -13.11 3.91
CA ILE A 297 -13.17 -11.89 4.73
C ILE A 297 -12.44 -10.78 3.96
N PHE A 298 -11.30 -11.09 3.33
CA PHE A 298 -10.55 -10.12 2.54
C PHE A 298 -11.36 -9.59 1.35
N LEU A 299 -12.02 -10.48 0.59
CA LEU A 299 -12.85 -10.10 -0.55
C LEU A 299 -14.09 -9.32 -0.12
N PHE A 300 -14.75 -9.70 0.98
CA PHE A 300 -15.85 -8.93 1.55
C PHE A 300 -15.41 -7.51 1.92
N TYR A 301 -14.25 -7.39 2.57
CA TYR A 301 -13.67 -6.11 2.93
C TYR A 301 -13.34 -5.26 1.69
N MET A 302 -12.63 -5.84 0.72
CA MET A 302 -12.26 -5.18 -0.53
C MET A 302 -13.48 -4.77 -1.38
N LEU A 303 -14.46 -5.65 -1.55
CA LEU A 303 -15.54 -5.47 -2.53
C LEU A 303 -16.80 -4.85 -1.95
N VAL A 304 -17.16 -5.17 -0.70
CA VAL A 304 -18.40 -4.68 -0.08
C VAL A 304 -18.13 -3.42 0.73
N VAL A 305 -17.21 -3.48 1.69
CA VAL A 305 -16.84 -2.30 2.49
C VAL A 305 -16.21 -1.25 1.59
N GLY A 306 -15.30 -1.67 0.71
CA GLY A 306 -14.63 -0.77 -0.22
C GLY A 306 -15.56 -0.09 -1.23
N ARG A 307 -16.61 -0.79 -1.71
CA ARG A 307 -17.64 -0.16 -2.55
C ARG A 307 -18.44 0.91 -1.79
N ARG A 308 -18.74 0.68 -0.50
CA ARG A 308 -19.44 1.67 0.34
C ARG A 308 -18.57 2.91 0.55
N ALA A 309 -17.29 2.71 0.86
CA ALA A 309 -16.32 3.80 1.04
C ALA A 309 -16.12 4.61 -0.27
N ALA A 310 -15.95 3.93 -1.41
CA ALA A 310 -15.80 4.60 -2.70
C ALA A 310 -17.04 5.42 -3.11
N ARG A 311 -18.25 4.98 -2.72
CA ARG A 311 -19.50 5.74 -2.99
C ARG A 311 -19.61 7.03 -2.18
N VAL A 312 -18.98 7.11 -1.02
CA VAL A 312 -18.93 8.35 -0.22
C VAL A 312 -17.76 9.27 -0.61
N GLY A 313 -17.07 8.97 -1.72
CA GLY A 313 -16.00 9.80 -2.29
C GLY A 313 -14.60 9.47 -1.79
N GLU A 314 -14.42 8.44 -0.96
CA GLU A 314 -13.10 8.04 -0.47
C GLU A 314 -12.30 7.37 -1.59
N THR A 315 -11.06 7.82 -1.78
CA THR A 315 -10.17 7.33 -2.85
C THR A 315 -9.01 6.49 -2.31
N GLY A 316 -8.85 6.45 -0.99
CA GLY A 316 -7.67 5.88 -0.32
C GLY A 316 -6.47 6.83 -0.24
N ASP A 317 -6.63 8.08 -0.70
CA ASP A 317 -5.63 9.14 -0.60
C ASP A 317 -5.73 9.87 0.76
N LEU A 318 -4.68 10.61 1.13
CA LEU A 318 -4.74 11.65 2.16
C LEU A 318 -5.84 12.65 1.78
N THR A 319 -6.44 13.29 2.79
CA THR A 319 -7.57 14.21 2.54
C THR A 319 -7.16 15.34 1.60
N GLU A 320 -8.11 15.92 0.86
CA GLU A 320 -7.86 17.03 -0.08
C GLU A 320 -7.13 18.23 0.59
N TYR A 321 -7.33 18.38 1.91
CA TYR A 321 -6.66 19.33 2.77
C TYR A 321 -5.14 19.08 2.93
N GLU A 322 -4.70 17.83 2.81
CA GLU A 322 -3.30 17.39 2.93
C GLU A 322 -2.62 17.25 1.55
N ALA A 323 -3.41 17.05 0.47
CA ALA A 323 -2.91 16.83 -0.88
C ALA A 323 -2.66 18.12 -1.68
N GLY A 324 -3.28 19.24 -1.29
CA GLY A 324 -3.25 20.51 -2.04
C GLY A 324 -4.15 20.51 -3.28
N THR A 325 -4.48 21.70 -3.80
CA THR A 325 -5.35 21.85 -4.97
C THR A 325 -4.67 21.32 -6.24
N PRO A 326 -5.26 20.38 -6.99
CA PRO A 326 -4.65 19.82 -8.19
C PRO A 326 -4.57 20.86 -9.32
N THR A 327 -3.44 20.91 -10.01
CA THR A 327 -3.26 21.75 -11.21
C THR A 327 -3.80 20.99 -12.42
N LEU A 328 -4.86 21.49 -13.03
CA LEU A 328 -5.42 20.89 -14.25
C LEU A 328 -4.73 21.49 -15.47
N THR A 329 -4.21 20.64 -16.35
CA THR A 329 -3.65 21.07 -17.64
C THR A 329 -4.68 20.87 -18.74
N ALA A 330 -4.79 21.83 -19.66
CA ALA A 330 -5.47 21.61 -20.93
C ALA A 330 -4.66 20.54 -21.70
N GLY A 331 -5.31 19.42 -22.01
CA GLY A 331 -4.72 18.33 -22.79
C GLY A 331 -4.75 18.63 -24.28
#